data_AF-A0AAJ7ITX1-F1
#
_entry.id   AF-A0AAJ7ITX1-F1
#
_cell.length_a   1.000
_cell.length_b   1.000
_cell.length_c   1.000
_cell.angle_alpha   90.00
_cell.angle_beta   90.00
_cell.angle_gamma   90.00
#
_symmetry.space_group_name_H-M   'P 1'
#
loop_
_entity.id
_entity.type
_entity.pdbx_description
1 polymer ?
#
loop_
_entity_poly.entity_id
_entity_poly.type
_entity_poly.pdbx_seq_one_letter_code
_entity_poly.pdbx_strand_id
1 'polypeptide(L)' 'MWYEALPPIIIIGIFSAIPFHVAPYINKFFIGNPNLRNYDSDISHLGYTRDFEQNERKLWKFNGLDAIPDK' A
#
# COMPACT_ATOMS: atom_id res chain seq x y z
N MET A 1 -34.16 21.79 -13.86
CA MET A 1 -34.80 20.52 -13.48
C MET A 1 -33.91 19.80 -12.46
N TRP A 2 -34.42 18.97 -11.57
CA TRP A 2 -33.62 18.35 -10.50
C TRP A 2 -32.49 17.43 -11.03
N TYR A 3 -32.67 16.83 -12.20
CA TYR A 3 -31.68 15.93 -12.81
C TYR A 3 -30.43 16.66 -13.33
N GLU A 4 -30.48 17.99 -13.52
CA GLU A 4 -29.31 18.80 -13.93
C GLU A 4 -28.22 18.83 -12.85
N ALA A 5 -28.55 18.45 -11.62
CA ALA A 5 -27.58 18.26 -10.54
C ALA A 5 -26.85 16.91 -10.63
N LEU A 6 -27.34 15.94 -11.41
CA LEU A 6 -26.73 14.61 -11.50
C LEU A 6 -25.34 14.64 -12.17
N PRO A 7 -25.12 15.33 -13.31
CA PRO A 7 -23.79 15.38 -13.93
C PRO A 7 -22.67 15.86 -12.98
N PRO A 8 -22.80 16.99 -12.26
CA PRO A 8 -21.73 17.41 -11.33
C PRO A 8 -21.56 16.46 -10.15
N ILE A 9 -22.62 15.85 -9.63
CA ILE A 9 -22.53 14.86 -8.55
C ILE A 9 -21.78 13.61 -9.02
N ILE A 10 -22.06 13.12 -10.23
CA ILE A 10 -21.38 11.96 -10.82
C ILE A 10 -19.90 12.27 -11.02
N ILE A 11 -19.56 13.46 -11.52
CA ILE A 11 -18.17 13.91 -11.66
C ILE A 11 -17.47 13.87 -10.30
N ILE A 12 -18.04 14.46 -9.25
CA ILE A 12 -17.47 14.44 -7.90
C ILE A 12 -17.27 13.00 -7.40
N GLY A 13 -18.26 12.13 -7.62
CA GLY A 13 -18.19 10.73 -7.22
C GLY A 13 -17.05 9.98 -7.90
N ILE A 14 -16.91 10.13 -9.22
CA ILE A 14 -15.85 9.49 -10.01
C ILE A 14 -14.47 9.99 -9.55
N PHE A 15 -14.28 11.31 -9.48
CA PHE A 15 -12.99 11.88 -9.08
C PHE A 15 -12.62 11.54 -7.63
N SER A 16 -13.60 11.33 -6.75
CA SER A 16 -13.36 10.86 -5.38
C SER A 16 -13.03 9.36 -5.31
N ALA A 17 -13.61 8.55 -6.19
CA ALA A 17 -13.41 7.09 -6.20
C ALA A 17 -12.09 6.66 -6.87
N ILE A 18 -11.61 7.41 -7.87
CA ILE A 18 -10.39 7.06 -8.62
C ILE A 18 -9.17 6.90 -7.69
N PRO A 19 -8.84 7.84 -6.78
CA PRO A 19 -7.67 7.70 -5.91
C PRO A 19 -7.73 6.44 -5.05
N PHE A 20 -8.90 6.12 -4.50
CA PHE A 20 -9.09 4.90 -3.70
C PHE A 20 -8.88 3.64 -4.53
N HIS A 21 -9.37 3.62 -5.77
CA HIS A 21 -9.20 2.46 -6.65
C HIS A 21 -7.76 2.31 -7.15
N VAL A 22 -7.07 3.41 -7.42
CA VAL A 22 -5.73 3.41 -8.02
C VAL A 22 -4.62 3.21 -6.98
N ALA A 23 -4.81 3.66 -5.74
CA ALA A 23 -3.78 3.59 -4.68
C ALA A 23 -3.19 2.19 -4.46
N PRO A 24 -3.96 1.09 -4.40
CA PRO A 24 -3.40 -0.25 -4.25
C PRO A 24 -2.47 -0.68 -5.40
N TYR A 25 -2.74 -0.23 -6.62
CA TYR A 25 -1.88 -0.53 -7.77
C TYR A 25 -0.57 0.24 -7.71
N ILE A 26 -0.62 1.52 -7.30
CA ILE A 26 0.57 2.34 -7.05
C ILE A 26 1.42 1.69 -5.94
N ASN A 27 0.80 1.31 -4.83
CA ASN A 27 1.49 0.64 -3.72
C ASN A 27 2.15 -0.65 -4.18
N LYS A 28 1.44 -1.48 -4.95
CA LYS A 28 1.99 -2.72 -5.49
C LYS A 28 3.18 -2.48 -6.42
N PHE A 29 3.16 -1.41 -7.22
CA PHE A 29 4.27 -1.07 -8.12
C PHE A 29 5.54 -0.67 -7.35
N PHE A 30 5.43 0.15 -6.30
CA PHE A 30 6.60 0.64 -5.56
C PHE A 30 7.07 -0.28 -4.43
N ILE A 31 6.13 -0.94 -3.75
CA ILE A 31 6.37 -1.68 -2.50
C ILE A 31 6.20 -3.19 -2.71
N GLY A 32 5.72 -3.64 -3.87
CA GLY A 32 5.46 -5.06 -4.14
C GLY A 32 4.23 -5.63 -3.40
N ASN A 33 3.58 -4.83 -2.55
CA ASN A 33 2.36 -5.19 -1.82
C ASN A 33 1.27 -4.11 -2.07
N PRO A 34 0.04 -4.49 -2.45
CA PRO A 34 -1.05 -3.53 -2.61
C PRO A 34 -1.46 -2.84 -1.30
N ASN A 35 -1.27 -3.51 -0.17
CA ASN A 35 -1.61 -3.00 1.14
C ASN A 35 -0.37 -2.38 1.80
N LEU A 36 -0.53 -1.16 2.30
CA LEU A 36 0.48 -0.54 3.14
C LEU A 36 0.50 -1.23 4.51
N ARG A 37 1.69 -1.35 5.07
CA ARG A 37 1.86 -1.80 6.45
C ARG A 37 1.39 -0.71 7.41
N ASN A 38 0.73 -1.12 8.49
CA ASN A 38 0.36 -0.24 9.58
C ASN A 38 1.54 -0.05 10.55
N TYR A 39 1.77 1.17 11.02
CA TYR A 39 2.85 1.55 11.92
C TYR A 39 2.36 2.15 13.24
N ASP A 40 1.11 1.93 13.63
CA ASP A 40 0.50 2.53 14.85
C ASP A 40 1.22 2.19 16.17
N SER A 41 2.17 1.24 16.19
CA SER A 41 2.94 0.88 17.38
C SER A 41 4.45 0.91 17.17
N ASP A 42 5.19 1.19 18.24
CA ASP A 42 6.66 1.22 18.24
C ASP A 42 7.26 -0.11 17.77
N ILE A 43 6.66 -1.23 18.16
CA ILE A 43 7.06 -2.57 17.71
C ILE A 43 6.89 -2.72 16.20
N SER A 44 5.83 -2.15 15.62
CA SER A 44 5.58 -2.19 14.18
C SER A 44 6.61 -1.37 13.41
N HIS A 45 6.98 -0.20 13.95
CA HIS A 45 8.06 0.63 13.42
C HIS A 45 9.42 -0.08 13.48
N LEU A 46 9.79 -0.64 14.63
CA LEU A 46 11.04 -1.39 14.80
C LEU A 46 11.09 -2.61 13.88
N GLY A 47 9.98 -3.34 13.76
CA GLY A 47 9.85 -4.48 12.86
C GLY A 47 10.08 -4.09 11.40
N TYR A 48 9.57 -2.93 10.97
CA TYR A 48 9.81 -2.43 9.62
C TYR A 48 11.26 -2.05 9.38
N THR A 49 11.89 -1.32 10.29
CA THR A 49 13.31 -0.96 10.16
C THR A 49 14.19 -2.21 10.06
N ARG A 50 13.92 -3.22 10.90
CA ARG A 50 14.59 -4.53 10.84
C ARG A 50 14.42 -5.19 9.47
N ASP A 51 13.18 -5.26 8.98
CA ASP A 51 12.89 -5.88 7.69
C ASP A 51 13.56 -5.11 6.54
N PHE A 52 13.59 -3.78 6.60
CA PHE A 52 14.21 -2.93 5.59
C PHE A 52 15.73 -3.15 5.51
N GLU A 53 16.40 -3.29 6.66
CA GLU A 53 17.84 -3.58 6.71
C GLU A 53 18.16 -4.99 6.21
N GLN A 54 17.39 -6.00 6.63
CA GLN A 54 17.57 -7.40 6.19
C GLN A 54 17.34 -7.58 4.68
N ASN A 55 16.51 -6.74 4.08
CA ASN A 55 16.12 -6.82 2.67
C ASN A 55 16.96 -5.91 1.74
N GLU A 56 18.16 -5.49 2.16
CA GLU A 56 19.03 -4.60 1.38
C GLU A 56 18.31 -3.30 0.97
N ARG A 57 17.44 -2.77 1.83
CA ARG A 57 16.64 -1.56 1.58
C ARG A 57 15.63 -1.67 0.42
N LYS A 58 15.27 -2.89 0.02
CA LYS A 58 14.26 -3.16 -1.02
C LYS A 58 12.90 -3.41 -0.38
N LEU A 59 11.96 -2.50 -0.62
CA LEU A 59 10.61 -2.52 0.00
C LEU A 59 9.74 -3.70 -0.46
N TRP A 60 10.01 -4.23 -1.65
CA TRP A 60 9.27 -5.34 -2.26
C TRP A 60 9.83 -6.72 -1.95
N LYS A 61 10.97 -6.80 -1.26
CA LYS A 61 11.61 -8.07 -0.91
C LYS A 61 11.12 -8.46 0.48
N PHE A 62 10.51 -9.64 0.59
CA PHE A 62 10.07 -10.24 1.85
C PHE A 62 10.82 -11.56 2.04
N ASN A 63 11.43 -11.73 3.20
CA ASN A 63 12.15 -12.96 3.55
C ASN A 63 11.16 -13.97 4.13
N GLY A 64 11.08 -15.15 3.51
CA GLY A 64 10.36 -16.29 4.05
C GLY A 64 11.30 -17.21 4.85
N LEU A 65 10.85 -18.46 5.04
CA LEU A 65 11.67 -19.50 5.68
C LEU A 65 12.87 -19.92 4.81
N ASP A 66 12.82 -19.62 3.51
CA ASP A 66 13.89 -19.83 2.54
C ASP A 66 15.15 -18.99 2.81
N ALA A 67 15.01 -17.89 3.55
CA ALA A 67 16.14 -17.06 3.95
C ALA A 67 16.92 -17.64 5.15
N ILE A 68 16.36 -18.65 5.82
CA ILE A 68 16.98 -19.29 6.99
C ILE A 68 17.86 -20.45 6.49
N PRO A 69 19.13 -20.54 6.91
CA PRO A 69 19.96 -21.69 6.56
C PRO A 69 19.42 -22.97 7.20
N ASP A 70 19.45 -24.07 6.46
CA ASP A 70 19.03 -25.41 6.94
C ASP A 70 19.96 -26.01 8.03
N LYS A 71 20.99 -25.28 8.46
CA LYS A 71 22.02 -25.74 9.40
C LYS A 71 22.38 -24.67 10.43
#